data_AF-A0AAN8Q424-F1
#
_entry.id   AF-A0AAN8Q424-F1
#
_cell.length_a   1.000
_cell.length_b   1.000
_cell.length_c   1.000
_cell.angle_alpha   90.00
_cell.angle_beta   90.00
_cell.angle_gamma   90.00
#
_symmetry.space_group_name_H-M   'P 1'
#
loop_
_entity.id
_entity.type
_entity.pdbx_description
1 polymer ?
#
loop_
_entity_poly.entity_id
_entity_poly.type
_entity_poly.pdbx_seq_one_letter_code
_entity_poly.pdbx_strand_id
1 'polypeptide(L)'
;MHLLRLSAVQAFIVHKTTHSQSKLSQHDFFLQLAGGLIGGRTFTKKRGRPSVTLPPEIRFDTTLEHAPYKYENQGRCVVHSNRVETTYGWGVCGKRMCPYPCFHRYHYTVNFPYMDPNKENAAPARKHKKVKLLAKL
;
A
#
# COMPACT_ATOMS: atom_id res chain seq x y z
N MET A 1 -5.32 -12.63 -14.94
CA MET A 1 -6.69 -12.14 -15.22
C MET A 1 -7.65 -13.20 -15.81
N HIS A 2 -7.18 -14.33 -16.33
CA HIS A 2 -8.08 -15.35 -16.91
C HIS A 2 -8.96 -16.11 -15.91
N LEU A 3 -8.43 -16.43 -14.72
CA LEU A 3 -9.14 -17.26 -13.73
C LEU A 3 -10.45 -16.62 -13.24
N LEU A 4 -10.47 -15.30 -12.99
CA LEU A 4 -11.67 -14.59 -12.52
C LEU A 4 -12.81 -14.61 -13.54
N ARG A 5 -12.48 -14.49 -14.83
CA ARG A 5 -13.48 -14.59 -15.90
C ARG A 5 -14.03 -16.00 -16.00
N LEU A 6 -13.16 -17.01 -15.95
CA LEU A 6 -13.56 -18.41 -15.98
C LEU A 6 -14.47 -18.77 -14.79
N SER A 7 -14.10 -18.35 -13.58
CA SER A 7 -14.91 -18.61 -12.38
C SER A 7 -16.28 -17.92 -12.45
N ALA A 8 -16.34 -16.68 -12.95
CA ALA A 8 -17.61 -15.95 -13.09
C ALA A 8 -18.54 -16.62 -14.11
N VAL A 9 -18.01 -17.03 -15.26
CA VAL A 9 -18.78 -17.73 -16.30
C VAL A 9 -19.28 -19.08 -15.78
N GLN A 10 -18.42 -19.86 -15.10
CA GLN A 10 -18.83 -21.14 -14.50
C GLN A 10 -19.94 -20.95 -13.45
N ALA A 11 -19.85 -19.91 -12.61
CA ALA A 11 -20.89 -19.59 -11.65
C ALA A 11 -22.23 -19.24 -12.34
N PHE A 12 -22.20 -18.55 -13.50
CA PHE A 12 -23.41 -18.25 -14.27
C PHE A 12 -24.05 -19.52 -14.87
N ILE A 13 -23.23 -20.45 -15.38
CA ILE A 13 -23.71 -21.74 -15.90
C ILE A 13 -24.43 -22.50 -14.79
N VAL A 14 -23.78 -22.64 -13.62
CA VAL A 14 -24.39 -23.29 -12.45
C VAL A 14 -25.71 -22.60 -12.07
N HIS A 15 -25.73 -21.28 -11.99
CA HIS A 15 -26.95 -20.52 -11.67
C HIS A 15 -28.10 -20.79 -12.64
N LYS A 16 -27.83 -20.87 -13.96
CA LYS A 16 -28.84 -21.20 -14.97
C LYS A 16 -29.35 -22.62 -14.87
N THR A 17 -28.48 -23.57 -14.50
CA THR A 17 -28.89 -24.97 -14.28
C THR A 17 -29.74 -25.14 -13.03
N THR A 18 -29.43 -24.42 -11.94
CA THR A 18 -30.20 -24.52 -10.70
C THR A 18 -31.49 -23.68 -10.73
N HIS A 19 -31.52 -22.60 -11.50
CA HIS A 19 -32.68 -21.72 -11.65
C HIS A 19 -33.10 -21.63 -13.12
N SER A 20 -33.68 -22.72 -13.63
CA SER A 20 -34.10 -22.88 -15.03
C SER A 20 -35.12 -21.83 -15.52
N GLN A 21 -35.90 -21.24 -14.61
CA GLN A 21 -36.88 -20.18 -14.91
C GLN A 21 -36.27 -18.76 -14.88
N SER A 22 -34.99 -18.61 -14.53
CA SER A 22 -34.37 -17.29 -14.42
C SER A 22 -34.13 -16.68 -15.81
N LYS A 23 -34.80 -15.56 -16.10
CA LYS A 23 -34.57 -14.75 -17.31
C LYS A 23 -33.36 -13.82 -17.21
N LEU A 24 -32.57 -13.97 -16.14
CA LEU A 24 -31.44 -13.11 -15.83
C LEU A 24 -30.38 -13.20 -16.94
N SER A 25 -29.98 -12.05 -17.48
CA SER A 25 -28.92 -11.98 -18.48
C SER A 25 -27.56 -12.25 -17.82
N GLN A 26 -26.56 -12.65 -18.61
CA GLN A 26 -25.20 -12.86 -18.11
C GLN A 26 -24.60 -11.56 -17.53
N HIS A 27 -24.90 -10.44 -18.18
CA HIS A 27 -24.47 -9.12 -17.74
C HIS A 27 -25.05 -8.76 -16.37
N ASP A 28 -26.37 -8.93 -16.19
CA ASP A 28 -27.03 -8.59 -14.93
C ASP A 28 -26.60 -9.51 -13.79
N PHE A 29 -26.32 -10.78 -14.11
CA PHE A 29 -25.77 -11.73 -13.14
C PHE A 29 -24.40 -11.26 -12.65
N PHE A 30 -23.52 -10.77 -13.52
CA PHE A 30 -22.23 -10.24 -13.12
C PHE A 30 -22.33 -8.94 -12.31
N LEU A 31 -23.28 -8.07 -12.62
CA LEU A 31 -23.55 -6.88 -11.79
C LEU A 31 -23.99 -7.27 -10.38
N GLN A 32 -24.90 -8.25 -10.25
CA GLN A 32 -25.34 -8.75 -8.96
C GLN A 32 -24.22 -9.46 -8.20
N LEU A 33 -23.40 -10.25 -8.90
CA LEU A 33 -22.23 -10.92 -8.34
C LEU A 33 -21.23 -9.89 -7.80
N ALA A 34 -20.92 -8.85 -8.57
CA ALA A 34 -20.05 -7.77 -8.13
C ALA A 34 -20.65 -7.04 -6.91
N GLY A 35 -21.94 -6.70 -6.95
CA GLY A 35 -22.65 -6.07 -5.82
C GLY A 35 -22.61 -6.93 -4.55
N GLY A 36 -22.84 -8.24 -4.67
CA GLY A 36 -22.80 -9.20 -3.57
C GLY A 36 -21.39 -9.40 -2.99
N LEU A 37 -20.36 -9.49 -3.85
CA LEU A 37 -18.96 -9.60 -3.42
C LEU A 37 -18.46 -8.33 -2.75
N ILE A 38 -18.90 -7.16 -3.23
CA ILE A 38 -18.62 -5.88 -2.60
C ILE A 38 -19.40 -5.77 -1.27
N GLY A 39 -20.61 -6.32 -1.18
CA GLY A 39 -21.36 -6.48 0.07
C GLY A 39 -21.61 -5.17 0.80
N GLY A 40 -21.78 -4.07 0.07
CA GLY A 40 -21.87 -2.72 0.66
C GLY A 40 -20.56 -2.21 1.29
N ARG A 41 -19.49 -3.00 1.28
CA ARG A 41 -18.12 -2.62 1.61
C ARG A 41 -17.44 -1.97 0.40
N THR A 42 -18.19 -1.12 -0.32
CA THR A 42 -17.51 -0.09 -1.11
C THR A 42 -16.61 0.63 -0.12
N PHE A 43 -15.35 0.89 -0.48
CA PHE A 43 -14.48 1.72 0.33
C PHE A 43 -15.24 3.03 0.57
N THR A 44 -15.90 3.14 1.72
CA THR A 44 -16.28 4.44 2.25
C THR A 44 -14.95 5.12 2.39
N LYS A 45 -14.70 6.08 1.50
CA LYS A 45 -13.67 7.09 1.70
C LYS A 45 -14.05 7.68 3.04
N LYS A 46 -13.49 7.15 4.13
CA LYS A 46 -13.73 7.66 5.48
C LYS A 46 -13.56 9.16 5.30
N ARG A 47 -14.53 9.96 5.74
CA ARG A 47 -14.29 11.38 6.00
C ARG A 47 -13.22 11.39 7.09
N GLY A 48 -11.97 11.19 6.67
CA GLY A 48 -10.82 11.37 7.50
C GLY A 48 -10.89 12.81 7.97
N ARG A 49 -10.50 13.01 9.22
CA ARG A 49 -10.02 14.29 9.75
C ARG A 49 -9.43 15.13 8.60
N PRO A 50 -9.75 16.44 8.48
CA PRO A 50 -9.35 17.26 7.34
C PRO A 50 -7.92 16.93 6.97
N SER A 51 -7.74 16.48 5.72
CA SER A 51 -6.42 16.16 5.20
C SER A 51 -5.57 17.38 5.44
N VAL A 52 -4.57 17.27 6.32
CA VAL A 52 -3.46 18.20 6.32
C VAL A 52 -3.02 18.27 4.87
N THR A 53 -3.11 19.45 4.26
CA THR A 53 -2.67 19.67 2.89
C THR A 53 -1.27 19.08 2.80
N LEU A 54 -1.16 17.93 2.11
CA LEU A 54 0.13 17.29 1.95
C LEU A 54 0.99 18.30 1.19
N PRO A 55 2.18 18.65 1.69
CA PRO A 55 3.09 19.52 0.96
C PRO A 55 3.24 19.00 -0.47
N PRO A 56 3.47 19.88 -1.47
CA PRO A 56 3.78 19.47 -2.83
C PRO A 56 4.83 18.36 -2.80
N GLU A 57 4.65 17.34 -3.64
CA GLU A 57 5.34 16.06 -3.48
C GLU A 57 6.86 16.21 -3.67
N ILE A 58 7.56 16.53 -2.57
CA ILE A 58 9.00 16.84 -2.47
C ILE A 58 9.87 15.74 -3.11
N ARG A 59 9.32 14.53 -3.28
CA ARG A 59 9.99 13.41 -3.95
C ARG A 59 10.32 13.69 -5.41
N PHE A 60 9.54 14.51 -6.10
CA PHE A 60 9.72 14.81 -7.53
C PHE A 60 10.37 16.16 -7.78
N ASP A 61 10.67 16.90 -6.73
CA ASP A 61 11.24 18.22 -6.87
C ASP A 61 12.69 18.12 -7.33
N THR A 62 12.90 18.25 -8.64
CA THR A 62 14.23 18.20 -9.26
C THR A 62 15.15 19.36 -8.85
N THR A 63 14.62 20.39 -8.18
CA THR A 63 15.43 21.48 -7.62
C THR A 63 16.10 21.11 -6.29
N LEU A 64 15.62 20.04 -5.64
CA LEU A 64 16.23 19.51 -4.43
C LEU A 64 17.20 18.39 -4.79
N GLU A 65 18.45 18.52 -4.36
CA GLU A 65 19.44 17.46 -4.53
C GLU A 65 19.08 16.24 -3.68
N HIS A 66 18.42 15.26 -4.29
CA HIS A 66 18.14 13.98 -3.63
C HIS A 66 19.38 13.10 -3.62
N ALA A 67 20.31 13.32 -2.68
CA ALA A 67 21.47 12.46 -2.45
C ALA A 67 21.26 11.43 -1.31
N PRO A 68 21.81 10.20 -1.41
CA PRO A 68 21.75 9.22 -0.32
C PRO A 68 22.43 9.74 0.94
N TYR A 69 21.74 9.62 2.08
CA TYR A 69 22.30 9.91 3.40
C TYR A 69 22.39 8.63 4.24
N LYS A 70 23.52 8.45 4.91
CA LYS A 70 23.73 7.35 5.85
C LYS A 70 23.35 7.80 7.25
N TYR A 71 22.34 7.15 7.82
CA TYR A 71 21.95 7.36 9.21
C TYR A 71 22.70 6.40 10.14
N GLU A 72 22.85 6.80 11.40
CA GLU A 72 23.43 5.97 12.46
C GLU A 72 22.57 4.73 12.76
N ASN A 73 21.24 4.89 12.75
CA ASN A 73 20.29 3.82 13.05
C ASN A 73 19.77 3.14 11.78
N GLN A 74 19.54 1.83 11.84
CA GLN A 74 18.85 1.08 10.80
C GLN A 74 17.34 1.36 10.81
N GLY A 75 16.73 1.36 9.63
CA GLY A 75 15.29 1.49 9.47
C GLY A 75 14.78 0.68 8.28
N ARG A 76 13.47 0.45 8.23
CA ARG A 76 12.87 -0.35 7.17
C ARG A 76 12.84 0.41 5.85
N CYS A 77 13.29 -0.23 4.77
CA CYS A 77 13.15 0.29 3.41
C CYS A 77 11.67 0.46 3.04
N VAL A 78 11.28 1.65 2.60
CA VAL A 78 9.90 1.97 2.20
C VAL A 78 9.49 1.34 0.86
N VAL A 79 10.45 0.96 0.02
CA VAL A 79 10.20 0.45 -1.34
C VAL A 79 10.06 -1.07 -1.39
N HIS A 80 10.72 -1.79 -0.48
CA HIS A 80 10.63 -3.25 -0.45
C HIS A 80 9.33 -3.72 0.21
N SER A 81 8.72 -4.73 -0.39
CA SER A 81 7.60 -5.42 0.24
C SER A 81 8.00 -6.13 1.51
N ASN A 82 9.06 -6.91 1.37
CA ASN A 82 9.67 -7.65 2.45
C ASN A 82 10.31 -6.69 3.45
N ARG A 83 10.52 -7.19 4.67
CA ARG A 83 11.20 -6.42 5.72
C ARG A 83 12.70 -6.37 5.42
N VAL A 84 13.09 -5.41 4.59
CA VAL A 84 14.49 -5.07 4.32
C VAL A 84 14.87 -3.89 5.20
N GLU A 85 15.91 -4.03 6.00
CA GLU A 85 16.45 -2.96 6.85
C GLU A 85 17.64 -2.29 6.16
N THR A 86 17.77 -0.98 6.33
CA THR A 86 18.79 -0.16 5.67
C THR A 86 19.21 0.98 6.60
N THR A 87 20.52 1.25 6.65
CA THR A 87 21.06 2.47 7.28
C THR A 87 20.90 3.69 6.37
N TYR A 88 20.59 3.47 5.10
CA TYR A 88 20.45 4.53 4.12
C TYR A 88 19.03 5.09 4.09
N GLY A 89 18.94 6.38 3.87
CA GLY A 89 17.69 7.09 3.59
C GLY A 89 18.01 8.43 2.97
N TRP A 90 17.00 9.26 2.78
CA TRP A 90 17.18 10.55 2.11
C TRP A 90 16.83 11.69 3.05
N GLY A 91 17.78 12.61 3.25
CA GLY A 91 17.65 13.72 4.20
C GLY A 91 16.48 14.65 3.87
N VAL A 92 16.29 14.96 2.58
CA VAL A 92 15.22 15.84 2.09
C VAL A 92 13.83 15.20 2.26
N CYS A 93 13.69 13.91 1.95
CA CYS A 93 12.39 13.22 2.01
C CYS A 93 12.11 12.55 3.37
N GLY A 94 13.12 12.41 4.22
CA GLY A 94 13.05 11.73 5.52
C GLY A 94 12.69 10.24 5.45
N LYS A 95 12.71 9.62 4.27
CA LYS A 95 12.35 8.20 4.08
C LYS A 95 13.59 7.31 4.05
N ARG A 96 13.47 6.12 4.65
CA ARG A 96 14.51 5.08 4.64
C ARG A 96 14.39 4.20 3.40
N MET A 97 15.47 4.07 2.63
CA MET A 97 15.47 3.27 1.41
C MET A 97 16.88 2.82 1.01
N CYS A 98 16.98 1.76 0.23
CA CYS A 98 18.27 1.26 -0.26
C CYS A 98 18.82 2.20 -1.35
N PRO A 99 20.16 2.37 -1.46
CA PRO A 99 20.76 3.26 -2.46
C PRO A 99 20.37 2.94 -3.91
N TYR A 100 20.35 1.65 -4.28
CA TYR A 100 19.87 1.17 -5.58
C TYR A 100 19.27 -0.23 -5.38
N PRO A 101 18.15 -0.60 -6.07
CA PRO A 101 17.35 0.14 -7.05
C PRO A 101 16.21 0.98 -6.43
N CYS A 102 16.08 0.97 -5.10
CA CYS A 102 14.92 1.56 -4.41
C CYS A 102 14.82 3.07 -4.57
N PHE A 103 15.96 3.77 -4.51
CA PHE A 103 16.00 5.21 -4.74
C PHE A 103 15.36 5.59 -6.08
N HIS A 104 15.83 4.97 -7.16
CA HIS A 104 15.36 5.27 -8.50
C HIS A 104 13.84 5.06 -8.62
N ARG A 105 13.34 3.98 -8.01
CA ARG A 105 11.90 3.67 -8.00
C ARG A 105 11.07 4.65 -7.16
N TYR A 106 11.63 5.20 -6.08
CA TYR A 106 10.89 6.13 -5.24
C TYR A 106 10.75 7.52 -5.88
N HIS A 107 11.82 8.01 -6.51
CA HIS A 107 11.89 9.37 -7.05
C HIS A 107 11.47 9.49 -8.52
N TYR A 108 11.65 8.45 -9.35
CA TYR A 108 11.43 8.58 -10.80
C TYR A 108 10.26 7.76 -11.34
N THR A 109 9.65 6.86 -10.55
CA THR A 109 8.41 6.18 -10.97
C THR A 109 7.17 6.86 -10.38
N VAL A 110 6.36 7.45 -11.26
CA VAL A 110 5.11 8.15 -10.91
C VAL A 110 4.06 7.21 -10.33
N ASN A 111 3.88 6.05 -10.97
CA ASN A 111 2.91 5.02 -10.59
C ASN A 111 3.61 3.85 -9.88
N PHE A 112 4.14 4.08 -8.67
CA PHE A 112 4.74 3.00 -7.88
C PHE A 112 3.70 2.42 -6.89
N PRO A 113 3.24 1.16 -7.04
CA PRO A 113 2.12 0.58 -6.29
C PRO A 113 2.53 0.09 -4.90
N TYR A 114 3.11 0.97 -4.06
CA TYR A 114 3.63 0.55 -2.76
C TYR A 114 3.21 1.40 -1.56
N MET A 115 2.46 2.49 -1.78
CA MET A 115 1.70 3.14 -0.73
C MET A 115 0.43 2.32 -0.43
N ASP A 116 0.60 1.14 0.18
CA ASP A 116 -0.51 0.47 0.84
C ASP A 116 -0.89 1.31 2.07
N PRO A 117 -2.06 1.98 2.10
CA PRO A 117 -2.51 2.75 3.27
C PRO A 117 -2.67 1.87 4.52
N ASN A 118 -2.61 0.54 4.38
CA ASN A 118 -2.60 -0.40 5.49
C ASN A 118 -1.22 -0.52 6.18
N LYS A 119 -0.12 -0.07 5.55
CA LYS A 119 1.23 -0.06 6.15
C LYS A 119 1.44 1.06 7.16
N GLU A 120 0.82 2.22 6.96
CA GLU A 120 0.86 3.34 7.91
C GLU A 120 0.00 3.09 9.17
N ASN A 121 -0.95 2.15 9.08
CA ASN A 121 -1.76 1.68 10.21
C ASN A 121 -1.13 0.51 10.96
N ALA A 122 0.05 0.04 10.56
CA ALA A 122 0.80 -0.90 11.38
C ALA A 122 1.26 -0.17 12.65
N ALA A 123 0.75 -0.63 13.80
CA ALA A 123 1.05 -0.06 15.11
C ALA A 123 2.55 0.28 15.23
N PRO A 124 2.91 1.45 15.78
CA PRO A 124 4.30 1.82 15.95
C PRO A 124 5.01 0.70 16.71
N ALA A 125 6.08 0.17 16.12
CA ALA A 125 6.93 -0.82 16.77
C ALA A 125 7.22 -0.32 18.19
N ARG A 126 6.91 -1.18 19.19
CA ARG A 126 7.11 -0.91 20.62
C ARG A 126 8.43 -0.17 20.81
N LYS A 127 8.36 1.07 21.32
CA LYS A 127 9.55 1.82 21.73
C LYS A 127 10.31 0.93 22.72
N HIS A 128 11.50 0.47 22.36
CA HIS A 128 12.41 -0.13 23.33
C HIS A 128 12.66 0.93 24.42
N LYS A 129 12.25 0.64 25.66
CA LYS A 129 12.62 1.46 26.82
C LYS A 129 14.15 1.53 26.85
N LYS A 130 14.72 2.73 26.75
CA LYS A 130 16.13 2.95 27.12
C LYS A 130 16.29 2.46 28.56
N VAL A 131 17.01 1.36 28.74
CA VAL A 131 17.50 0.97 30.06
C VAL A 131 18.54 2.03 30.43
N LYS A 132 18.22 2.88 31.42
CA LYS A 132 19.21 3.74 32.05
C LYS A 132 20.21 2.81 32.74
N LEU A 133 21.42 2.70 32.20
CA LEU A 133 22.55 2.23 32.99
C LEU A 133 22.79 3.28 34.08
N LEU A 134 22.46 2.92 35.32
CA LEU A 134 22.88 3.65 36.50
C LEU A 134 24.39 3.44 36.63
N ALA A 135 25.17 4.46 36.26
CA ALA A 135 26.54 4.58 36.71
C ALA A 135 26.51 4.69 38.24
N LYS A 136 26.98 3.64 38.93
CA LYS A 136 27.38 3.73 40.33
C LYS A 136 28.86 4.12 40.33
N LEU A 137 29.08 5.32 40.87
CA LEU A 137 30.24 5.85 41.61
C LEU A 137 31.61 5.25 41.28
#